data_AF-A0A832IKJ1-F1
#
_entry.id   AF-A0A832IKJ1-F1
#
_cell.length_a   1.000
_cell.length_b   1.000
_cell.length_c   1.000
_cell.angle_alpha   90.00
_cell.angle_beta   90.00
_cell.angle_gamma   90.00
#
_symmetry.space_group_name_H-M   'P 1'
#
loop_
_entity.id
_entity.type
_entity.pdbx_description
1 polymer ?
#
loop_
_entity_poly.entity_id
_entity_poly.type
_entity_poly.pdbx_seq_one_letter_code
_entity_poly.pdbx_strand_id
1 'polypeptide(L)'
;MTINLTIFVQNLFNGLMVGGLYALIAVGYTMVYGILRLINFAFGDIMVMGIYFAFYGATLIRLSFPLAVIISLGATAILGVLIDRLAYKPL
;
A
#
# COMPACT_ATOMS: atom_id res chain seq x y z
N MET A 1 7.15 -2.02 -36.79
CA MET A 1 7.15 -1.91 -35.32
C MET A 1 8.30 -2.76 -34.78
N THR A 2 9.53 -2.26 -34.87
CA THR A 2 10.73 -2.97 -34.41
C THR A 2 10.89 -2.75 -32.91
N ILE A 3 10.97 -3.85 -32.15
CA ILE A 3 11.25 -3.80 -30.72
C ILE A 3 12.72 -3.38 -30.57
N ASN A 4 12.93 -2.13 -30.14
CA ASN A 4 14.26 -1.66 -29.77
C ASN A 4 14.65 -2.23 -28.39
N LEU A 5 15.94 -2.53 -28.22
CA LEU A 5 16.48 -3.05 -26.95
C LEU A 5 16.10 -2.17 -25.75
N THR A 6 16.07 -0.85 -25.93
CA THR A 6 15.64 0.11 -24.91
C THR A 6 14.19 -0.13 -24.45
N ILE A 7 13.28 -0.41 -25.38
CA ILE A 7 11.86 -0.67 -25.08
C ILE A 7 11.71 -2.00 -24.35
N PHE A 8 12.48 -3.03 -24.75
CA PHE A 8 12.50 -4.31 -24.06
C PHE A 8 12.94 -4.16 -22.60
N VAL A 9 14.06 -3.47 -22.36
CA VAL A 9 14.58 -3.23 -21.00
C VAL A 9 13.60 -2.40 -20.17
N GLN A 10 13.01 -1.34 -20.73
CA GLN A 10 11.99 -0.55 -20.05
C GLN A 10 10.76 -1.39 -19.64
N ASN A 11 10.25 -2.23 -20.55
CA ASN A 11 9.11 -3.10 -20.26
C ASN A 11 9.44 -4.17 -19.23
N LEU A 12 10.67 -4.69 -19.21
CA LEU A 12 11.13 -5.61 -18.18
C LEU A 12 11.09 -4.96 -16.79
N PHE A 13 11.63 -3.74 -16.65
CA PHE A 13 11.57 -3.00 -15.38
C PHE A 13 10.15 -2.61 -14.99
N ASN A 14 9.31 -2.20 -15.94
CA ASN A 14 7.90 -1.93 -15.67
C ASN A 14 7.17 -3.19 -15.16
N GLY A 15 7.44 -4.34 -15.78
CA GLY A 15 6.90 -5.63 -15.34
C GLY A 15 7.36 -6.00 -13.93
N LEU A 16 8.65 -5.79 -13.62
CA LEU A 16 9.20 -6.02 -12.29
C LEU A 16 8.63 -5.06 -11.24
N MET A 17 8.43 -3.78 -11.57
CA MET A 17 7.82 -2.81 -10.66
C MET A 17 6.38 -3.19 -10.31
N VAL A 18 5.57 -3.49 -11.32
CA VAL A 18 4.15 -3.86 -11.11
C VAL A 18 4.04 -5.23 -10.44
N GLY A 19 4.84 -6.21 -10.87
CA GLY A 19 4.89 -7.54 -10.25
C GLY A 19 5.36 -7.49 -8.80
N GLY A 20 6.38 -6.68 -8.51
CA GLY A 20 6.89 -6.45 -7.15
C GLY A 20 5.86 -5.76 -6.26
N LEU A 21 5.11 -4.79 -6.79
CA LEU A 21 4.00 -4.16 -6.09
C LEU A 21 2.92 -5.20 -5.72
N TYR A 22 2.49 -6.04 -6.65
CA TYR A 22 1.51 -7.09 -6.35
C TYR A 22 2.05 -8.16 -5.39
N ALA A 23 3.33 -8.52 -5.50
CA ALA A 23 3.97 -9.43 -4.57
C ALA A 23 3.97 -8.86 -3.15
N LEU A 24 4.29 -7.58 -2.98
CA LEU A 24 4.26 -6.90 -1.68
C LEU A 24 2.84 -6.87 -1.08
N ILE A 25 1.83 -6.60 -1.91
CA ILE A 25 0.42 -6.64 -1.51
C ILE A 25 0.03 -8.04 -1.01
N ALA A 26 0.39 -9.08 -1.76
CA ALA A 26 0.11 -10.47 -1.39
C ALA A 26 0.81 -10.88 -0.08
N VAL A 27 2.07 -10.46 0.11
CA VAL A 27 2.82 -10.71 1.35
C VAL A 27 2.15 -10.01 2.54
N GLY A 28 1.72 -8.75 2.39
CA GLY A 28 0.99 -8.03 3.43
C GLY A 28 -0.32 -8.71 3.81
N TYR A 29 -1.11 -9.14 2.82
CA TYR A 29 -2.39 -9.81 3.06
C TYR A 29 -2.20 -11.16 3.78
N THR A 30 -1.22 -11.95 3.35
CA THR A 30 -0.93 -13.25 3.98
C THR A 30 -0.38 -13.10 5.41
N MET A 31 0.36 -12.04 5.71
CA MET A 31 0.81 -11.74 7.08
C MET A 31 -0.37 -11.42 8.01
N VAL A 32 -1.30 -10.57 7.59
CA VAL A 32 -2.48 -10.21 8.38
C VAL A 32 -3.37 -11.43 8.63
N TYR A 33 -3.65 -12.20 7.57
CA TYR A 33 -4.42 -13.44 7.68
C TYR A 33 -3.72 -14.48 8.55
N GLY A 34 -2.38 -14.59 8.46
CA GLY A 34 -1.61 -15.54 9.27
C GLY A 34 -1.74 -15.32 10.78
N ILE A 35 -1.91 -14.05 11.20
CA ILE A 35 -2.09 -13.68 12.60
C ILE A 35 -3.56 -13.81 13.02
N LEU A 36 -4.47 -13.15 12.28
CA LEU A 36 -5.88 -13.06 12.66
C LEU A 36 -6.67 -14.36 12.38
N ARG A 37 -6.23 -15.18 11.41
CA ARG A 37 -6.96 -16.37 10.90
C ARG A 37 -8.40 -16.06 10.45
N LEU A 38 -8.70 -14.79 10.19
CA LEU A 38 -9.98 -14.27 9.73
C LEU A 38 -9.79 -13.56 8.38
N ILE A 39 -10.78 -13.68 7.51
CA ILE A 39 -10.76 -12.99 6.21
C ILE A 39 -10.95 -11.48 6.46
N ASN A 40 -9.91 -10.70 6.16
CA ASN A 40 -9.95 -9.24 6.28
C ASN A 40 -10.35 -8.61 4.94
N PHE A 41 -11.65 -8.33 4.77
CA PHE A 41 -12.17 -7.63 3.58
C PHE A 41 -11.74 -6.16 3.50
N ALA A 42 -11.38 -5.54 4.62
CA ALA A 42 -10.98 -4.14 4.70
C ALA A 42 -9.52 -3.89 4.27
N PHE A 43 -8.73 -4.93 3.99
CA PHE A 43 -7.31 -4.78 3.64
C PHE A 43 -7.10 -3.88 2.42
N GLY A 44 -7.95 -4.03 1.39
CA GLY A 44 -7.92 -3.17 0.21
C GLY A 44 -8.23 -1.71 0.55
N ASP A 45 -9.22 -1.47 1.40
CA ASP A 45 -9.59 -0.12 1.84
C ASP A 45 -8.48 0.54 2.67
N ILE A 46 -7.79 -0.21 3.54
CA ILE A 46 -6.66 0.28 4.34
C ILE A 46 -5.50 0.69 3.42
N MET A 47 -5.21 -0.10 2.39
CA MET A 47 -4.20 0.26 1.39
C MET A 47 -4.55 1.56 0.66
N VAL A 48 -5.81 1.70 0.23
CA VAL A 48 -6.30 2.89 -0.46
C VAL A 48 -6.23 4.12 0.46
N MET A 49 -6.54 3.97 1.75
CA MET A 49 -6.40 5.06 2.73
C MET A 49 -4.96 5.58 2.83
N GLY A 50 -3.96 4.71 2.77
CA GLY A 50 -2.55 5.15 2.77
C GLY A 50 -2.20 6.02 1.57
N ILE A 51 -2.76 5.72 0.40
CA ILE A 51 -2.61 6.55 -0.80
C ILE A 51 -3.32 7.89 -0.61
N TYR A 52 -4.54 7.89 -0.08
CA TYR A 52 -5.28 9.14 0.19
C TYR A 52 -4.55 10.04 1.19
N PHE A 53 -3.98 9.49 2.25
CA PHE A 53 -3.19 10.28 3.21
C PHE A 53 -1.99 10.94 2.56
N ALA A 54 -1.25 10.22 1.72
CA ALA A 54 -0.12 10.80 0.98
C ALA A 54 -0.61 11.88 -0.01
N PHE A 55 -1.69 11.60 -0.74
CA PHE A 55 -2.27 12.52 -1.73
C PHE A 55 -2.74 13.81 -1.07
N TYR A 56 -3.55 13.74 -0.01
CA TYR A 56 -4.04 14.92 0.69
C TYR A 56 -2.92 15.67 1.42
N GLY A 57 -1.95 14.95 1.97
CA GLY A 57 -0.75 15.54 2.55
C GLY A 57 0.04 16.38 1.54
N ALA A 58 0.24 15.84 0.34
CA ALA A 58 0.98 16.54 -0.72
C ALA A 58 0.16 17.67 -1.38
N THR A 59 -1.16 17.52 -1.53
CA THR A 59 -2.00 18.45 -2.32
C THR A 59 -2.69 19.53 -1.48
N LEU A 60 -3.42 19.15 -0.43
CA LEU A 60 -4.18 20.08 0.43
C LEU A 60 -3.27 20.73 1.45
N ILE A 61 -2.47 19.93 2.16
CA ILE A 61 -1.58 20.41 3.24
C ILE A 61 -0.27 20.98 2.65
N ARG A 62 0.01 20.69 1.38
CA ARG A 62 1.22 21.13 0.65
C ARG A 62 2.53 20.70 1.33
N LEU A 63 2.53 19.53 1.96
CA LEU A 63 3.74 18.91 2.48
C LEU A 63 4.68 18.55 1.32
N SER A 64 5.98 18.54 1.58
CA SER A 64 6.93 17.98 0.62
C SER A 64 6.61 16.51 0.40
N PHE A 65 6.75 16.04 -0.84
CA PHE A 65 6.38 14.67 -1.21
C PHE A 65 7.00 13.59 -0.29
N PRO A 66 8.30 13.64 0.06
CA PRO A 66 8.88 12.65 0.97
C PRO A 66 8.24 12.70 2.37
N LEU A 67 7.91 13.90 2.87
CA LEU A 67 7.32 14.07 4.18
C LEU A 67 5.86 13.59 4.21
N ALA A 68 5.11 13.83 3.13
CA ALA A 68 3.75 13.33 2.98
C ALA A 68 3.70 11.78 3.00
N VAL A 69 4.68 11.11 2.38
CA VAL A 69 4.80 9.64 2.41
C VAL A 69 5.13 9.12 3.81
N ILE A 70 6.06 9.75 4.53
CA ILE A 70 6.40 9.33 5.89
C ILE A 70 5.20 9.48 6.83
N ILE A 71 4.48 10.59 6.72
CA ILE A 71 3.28 10.85 7.52
C ILE A 71 2.17 9.86 7.15
N SER A 72 1.98 9.55 5.87
CA SER A 72 0.95 8.60 5.45
C SER A 72 1.22 7.18 5.95
N LEU A 73 2.48 6.75 5.98
CA LEU A 73 2.87 5.46 6.58
C LEU A 73 2.46 5.40 8.06
N GLY A 74 2.78 6.45 8.83
CA GLY A 74 2.40 6.55 10.24
C GLY A 74 0.88 6.55 10.43
N ALA A 75 0.16 7.36 9.65
CA ALA A 75 -1.30 7.45 9.72
C ALA A 75 -1.98 6.11 9.37
N THR A 76 -1.50 5.41 8.36
CA THR A 76 -2.03 4.10 7.94
C THR A 76 -1.74 3.02 8.99
N ALA A 77 -0.55 3.04 9.60
CA ALA A 77 -0.22 2.13 10.70
C ALA A 77 -1.14 2.36 11.91
N ILE A 78 -1.40 3.61 12.27
CA ILE A 78 -2.33 3.96 13.35
C ILE A 78 -3.74 3.47 13.01
N LEU A 79 -4.23 3.70 11.79
CA LEU A 79 -5.53 3.17 11.35
C LEU A 79 -5.60 1.63 11.50
N GLY A 80 -4.57 0.92 11.06
CA GLY A 80 -4.51 -0.54 11.18
C GLY A 80 -4.62 -1.01 12.63
N VAL A 81 -3.88 -0.36 13.55
CA VAL A 81 -3.96 -0.64 15.00
C VAL A 81 -5.35 -0.32 15.58
N LEU A 82 -5.98 0.77 15.12
CA LEU A 82 -7.33 1.12 15.57
C LEU A 82 -8.36 0.08 15.10
N ILE A 83 -8.26 -0.38 13.86
CA ILE A 83 -9.15 -1.43 13.33
C ILE A 83 -8.94 -2.73 14.10
N ASP A 84 -7.69 -3.12 14.35
CA ASP A 84 -7.37 -4.28 15.18
C ASP A 84 -8.02 -4.21 16.57
N ARG A 85 -7.88 -3.08 17.25
CA ARG A 85 -8.40 -2.92 18.62
C ARG A 85 -9.92 -2.75 18.70
N LEU A 86 -10.52 -2.05 17.74
CA LEU A 86 -11.93 -1.67 17.80
C LEU A 86 -12.84 -2.67 17.09
N ALA A 87 -12.37 -3.28 16.01
CA ALA A 87 -13.16 -4.21 15.21
C ALA A 87 -12.77 -5.67 15.46
N TYR A 88 -11.48 -6.00 15.52
CA TYR A 88 -11.05 -7.40 15.62
C TYR A 88 -10.95 -7.93 17.04
N LYS A 89 -10.39 -7.19 17.99
CA LYS A 89 -10.28 -7.61 19.40
C LYS A 89 -11.60 -7.97 20.10
N PRO A 90 -12.76 -7.33 19.82
CA PRO A 90 -14.03 -7.73 20.42
C PRO A 90 -14.71 -8.93 19.76
N LEU A 91 -14.18 -9.45 18.65
CA LEU A 91 -14.67 -10.67 17.96
C LEU A 91 -13.96 -11.92 18.48
#